data_AF-A0A7W1S3N7-F1
#
_entry.id   AF-A0A7W1S3N7-F1
#
_cell.length_a   1.000
_cell.length_b   1.000
_cell.length_c   1.000
_cell.angle_alpha   90.00
_cell.angle_beta   90.00
_cell.angle_gamma   90.00
#
_symmetry.space_group_name_H-M   'P 1'
#
loop_
_entity.id
_entity.type
_entity.pdbx_description
1 polymer ?
#
loop_
_entity_poly.entity_id
_entity_poly.type
_entity_poly.pdbx_seq_one_letter_code
_entity_poly.pdbx_strand_id
1 'polypeptide(L)'
;MINEPVPINQVERQLSKLESTATNLETIAVLATRANKAQDAKALSDQAVDLRVKQFILYRNKDRIQADSKEWKALVAALELLNHFIDEAIADLKSLKDVQDSAARLISVMTKLTAVYSSKGS
;
A
#
# COMPACT_ATOMS: atom_id res chain seq x y z
N MET A 1 -4.56 -36.57 -5.32
CA MET A 1 -4.19 -35.19 -4.97
C MET A 1 -3.54 -34.58 -6.20
N ILE A 2 -4.24 -33.70 -6.91
CA ILE A 2 -3.77 -33.11 -8.16
C ILE A 2 -3.52 -31.63 -7.84
N ASN A 3 -2.30 -31.16 -8.13
CA ASN A 3 -1.79 -29.83 -7.80
C ASN A 3 -2.77 -28.71 -8.16
N GLU A 4 -3.30 -28.02 -7.15
CA GLU A 4 -3.98 -26.74 -7.36
C GLU A 4 -2.94 -25.68 -7.78
N PRO A 5 -3.18 -24.91 -8.85
CA PRO A 5 -2.33 -23.77 -9.17
C PRO A 5 -2.67 -22.64 -8.18
N VAL A 6 -1.88 -22.46 -7.12
CA VAL A 6 -2.03 -21.28 -6.25
C VAL A 6 -0.69 -20.56 -6.12
N PRO A 7 -0.37 -19.63 -7.03
CA PRO A 7 0.38 -18.44 -6.58
C PRO A 7 -0.02 -17.08 -7.22
N ILE A 8 -0.59 -17.03 -8.44
CA ILE A 8 -0.90 -15.75 -9.13
C ILE A 8 -2.04 -14.98 -8.44
N ASN A 9 -3.06 -15.70 -7.97
CA ASN A 9 -4.24 -15.09 -7.34
C ASN A 9 -3.87 -14.34 -6.05
N GLN A 10 -2.88 -14.82 -5.28
CA GLN A 10 -2.46 -14.15 -4.05
C GLN A 10 -1.74 -12.82 -4.32
N VAL A 11 -0.89 -12.76 -5.35
CA VAL A 11 -0.20 -11.51 -5.72
C VAL A 11 -1.21 -10.48 -6.23
N GLU A 12 -2.07 -10.87 -7.16
CA GLU A 12 -3.08 -9.98 -7.74
C GLU A 12 -4.07 -9.46 -6.70
N ARG A 13 -4.45 -10.29 -5.73
CA ARG A 13 -5.30 -9.86 -4.61
C ARG A 13 -4.66 -8.75 -3.80
N GLN A 14 -3.37 -8.86 -3.46
CA GLN A 14 -2.69 -7.82 -2.69
C GLN A 14 -2.44 -6.55 -3.51
N LEU A 15 -2.18 -6.69 -4.82
CA LEU A 15 -2.07 -5.54 -5.73
C LEU A 15 -3.41 -4.78 -5.89
N SER A 16 -4.53 -5.51 -5.90
CA SER A 16 -5.87 -4.91 -5.89
C SER A 16 -6.16 -4.24 -4.55
N LYS A 17 -5.74 -4.85 -3.44
CA LYS A 17 -5.85 -4.25 -2.11
C LYS A 17 -5.03 -2.96 -2.00
N LEU A 18 -3.82 -2.91 -2.56
CA LEU A 18 -2.99 -1.69 -2.62
C LEU A 18 -3.69 -0.54 -3.36
N GLU A 19 -4.37 -0.83 -4.47
CA GLU A 19 -5.15 0.15 -5.22
C GLU A 19 -6.32 0.72 -4.40
N SER A 20 -7.08 -0.17 -3.74
CA SER A 20 -8.12 0.22 -2.78
C SER A 20 -7.56 1.07 -1.64
N THR A 21 -6.42 0.67 -1.06
CA THR A 21 -5.76 1.40 0.03
C THR A 21 -5.34 2.81 -0.39
N ALA A 22 -4.81 3.00 -1.60
CA ALA A 22 -4.48 4.33 -2.11
C ALA A 22 -5.74 5.22 -2.24
N THR A 23 -6.85 4.65 -2.71
CA THR A 23 -8.14 5.35 -2.81
C THR A 23 -8.69 5.72 -1.43
N ASN A 24 -8.52 4.85 -0.44
CA ASN A 24 -8.91 5.13 0.94
C ASN A 24 -8.06 6.24 1.57
N LEU A 25 -6.75 6.29 1.29
CA LEU A 25 -5.89 7.40 1.73
C LEU A 25 -6.35 8.74 1.18
N GLU A 26 -6.76 8.82 -0.09
CA GLU A 26 -7.36 10.04 -0.65
C GLU A 26 -8.70 10.39 0.00
N THR A 27 -9.53 9.39 0.29
CA THR A 27 -10.80 9.60 1.00
C THR A 27 -10.55 10.22 2.38
N ILE A 28 -9.58 9.67 3.13
CA ILE A 28 -9.18 10.22 4.42
C ILE A 28 -8.58 11.62 4.25
N ALA A 29 -7.79 11.87 3.21
CA ALA A 29 -7.26 13.21 2.92
C ALA A 29 -8.40 14.24 2.75
N VAL A 30 -9.46 13.89 2.02
CA VAL A 30 -10.65 14.74 1.87
C VAL A 30 -11.35 14.97 3.20
N LEU A 31 -11.49 13.95 4.05
CA LEU A 31 -12.06 14.08 5.39
C LEU A 31 -11.21 15.00 6.27
N ALA A 32 -9.89 14.85 6.24
CA ALA A 32 -8.94 15.70 6.95
C ALA A 32 -9.04 17.16 6.48
N THR A 33 -9.19 17.43 5.18
CA THR A 33 -9.45 18.78 4.66
C THR A 33 -10.72 19.37 5.25
N ARG A 34 -11.83 18.62 5.27
CA ARG A 34 -13.11 19.07 5.85
C ARG A 34 -13.02 19.35 7.34
N ALA A 35 -12.13 18.64 8.04
CA ALA A 35 -11.83 18.86 9.46
C ALA A 35 -10.78 19.96 9.71
N ASN A 36 -10.44 20.78 8.72
CA ASN A 36 -9.42 21.84 8.78
C ASN A 36 -7.99 21.33 9.11
N LYS A 37 -7.70 20.05 8.83
CA LYS A 37 -6.37 19.45 8.98
C LYS A 37 -5.62 19.43 7.64
N ALA A 38 -5.37 20.60 7.08
CA ALA A 38 -4.84 20.75 5.71
C ALA A 38 -3.46 20.09 5.50
N GLN A 39 -2.57 20.15 6.49
CA GLN A 39 -1.25 19.52 6.40
C GLN A 39 -1.35 17.99 6.38
N ASP A 40 -2.20 17.42 7.24
CA ASP A 40 -2.46 15.97 7.25
C ASP A 40 -3.07 15.49 5.94
N ALA A 41 -4.03 16.25 5.41
CA ALA A 41 -4.65 15.96 4.12
C ALA A 41 -3.62 15.93 2.99
N LYS A 42 -2.71 16.92 2.96
CA LYS A 42 -1.65 16.95 1.95
C LYS A 42 -0.73 15.73 2.08
N ALA A 43 -0.28 15.41 3.29
CA ALA A 43 0.60 14.26 3.51
C ALA A 43 -0.04 12.95 3.04
N LEU A 44 -1.31 12.72 3.39
CA LEU A 44 -2.06 11.53 2.96
C LEU A 44 -2.25 11.46 1.44
N SER A 45 -2.53 12.60 0.80
CA SER A 45 -2.65 12.69 -0.66
C SER A 45 -1.32 12.36 -1.35
N ASP A 46 -0.21 12.93 -0.89
CA ASP A 46 1.13 12.64 -1.42
C ASP A 46 1.48 11.14 -1.25
N GLN A 47 1.14 10.56 -0.10
CA GLN A 47 1.32 9.12 0.16
C GLN A 47 0.45 8.24 -0.74
N ALA A 48 -0.80 8.63 -1.01
CA ALA A 48 -1.67 7.90 -1.92
C ALA A 48 -1.11 7.88 -3.35
N VAL A 49 -0.58 9.02 -3.83
CA VAL A 49 0.08 9.11 -5.14
C VAL A 49 1.30 8.19 -5.20
N ASP A 50 2.18 8.24 -4.20
CA ASP A 50 3.38 7.42 -4.19
C ASP A 50 3.05 5.91 -4.11
N LEU A 51 2.00 5.57 -3.35
CA LEU A 51 1.49 4.21 -3.27
C LEU A 51 1.02 3.70 -4.64
N ARG A 52 0.31 4.52 -5.43
CA ARG A 52 -0.12 4.17 -6.78
C ARG A 52 1.03 3.95 -7.74
N VAL A 53 2.04 4.82 -7.70
CA VAL A 53 3.23 4.68 -8.55
C VAL A 53 3.91 3.33 -8.27
N LYS A 54 4.10 3.00 -6.99
CA LYS A 54 4.74 1.74 -6.58
C LYS A 54 3.87 0.52 -6.88
N GLN A 55 2.56 0.62 -6.65
CA GLN A 55 1.60 -0.43 -6.99
C GLN A 55 1.65 -0.74 -8.49
N PHE A 56 1.72 0.28 -9.34
CA PHE A 56 1.86 0.12 -10.78
C PHE A 56 3.16 -0.61 -11.17
N ILE A 57 4.30 -0.24 -10.56
CA ILE A 57 5.58 -0.93 -10.80
C ILE A 57 5.49 -2.41 -10.41
N LEU A 58 4.90 -2.73 -9.26
CA LEU A 58 4.71 -4.12 -8.83
C LEU A 58 3.75 -4.86 -9.76
N TYR A 59 2.65 -4.24 -10.18
CA TYR A 59 1.71 -4.84 -11.12
C TYR A 59 2.37 -5.19 -12.45
N ARG A 60 3.19 -4.29 -13.01
CA ARG A 60 3.95 -4.57 -14.24
C ARG A 60 4.98 -5.69 -14.10
N ASN A 61 5.41 -5.99 -12.88
CA ASN A 61 6.38 -7.03 -12.58
C ASN A 61 5.77 -8.21 -11.81
N LYS A 62 4.43 -8.36 -11.80
CA LYS A 62 3.72 -9.31 -10.93
C LYS A 62 4.19 -10.76 -11.11
N ASP A 63 4.54 -11.16 -12.33
CA ASP A 63 5.01 -12.51 -12.66
C ASP A 63 6.42 -12.80 -12.12
N ARG A 64 7.15 -11.77 -11.68
CA ARG A 64 8.49 -11.87 -11.09
C ARG A 64 8.45 -11.82 -9.55
N ILE A 65 7.29 -11.61 -8.96
CA ILE A 65 7.12 -11.51 -7.50
C ILE A 65 7.15 -12.91 -6.88
N GLN A 66 8.05 -13.10 -5.93
CA GLN A 66 8.11 -14.32 -5.11
C GLN A 66 7.21 -14.15 -3.87
N ALA A 67 6.01 -14.75 -3.91
CA ALA A 67 4.99 -14.60 -2.86
C ALA A 67 5.40 -15.20 -1.50
N ASP A 68 6.40 -16.08 -1.46
CA ASP A 68 6.95 -16.68 -0.26
C ASP A 68 8.14 -15.89 0.34
N SER A 69 8.66 -14.90 -0.39
CA SER A 69 9.78 -14.07 0.03
C SER A 69 9.48 -13.28 1.30
N LYS A 70 10.54 -12.97 2.07
CA LYS A 70 10.44 -12.17 3.29
C LYS A 70 9.92 -10.77 2.99
N GLU A 71 10.33 -10.19 1.87
CA GLU A 71 9.97 -8.87 1.40
C GLU A 71 8.49 -8.79 1.03
N TRP A 72 7.96 -9.80 0.34
CA TRP A 72 6.53 -9.88 0.02
C TRP A 72 5.69 -10.03 1.29
N LYS A 73 6.07 -10.92 2.21
CA LYS A 73 5.38 -11.07 3.49
C LYS A 73 5.39 -9.79 4.32
N ALA A 74 6.50 -9.04 4.31
CA ALA A 74 6.59 -7.74 4.96
C ALA A 74 5.66 -6.70 4.32
N LEU A 75 5.50 -6.73 3.00
CA LEU A 75 4.55 -5.87 2.28
C LEU A 75 3.12 -6.20 2.71
N VAL A 76 2.74 -7.47 2.71
CA VAL A 76 1.38 -7.91 3.09
C VAL A 76 1.06 -7.50 4.52
N ALA A 77 1.97 -7.72 5.46
CA ALA A 77 1.78 -7.31 6.85
C ALA A 77 1.66 -5.78 7.02
N ALA A 78 2.49 -5.00 6.31
CA ALA A 78 2.40 -3.54 6.35
C ALA A 78 1.09 -3.03 5.72
N LEU A 79 0.62 -3.69 4.66
CA LEU A 79 -0.64 -3.37 4.01
C LEU A 79 -1.83 -3.66 4.93
N GLU A 80 -1.83 -4.79 5.61
CA GLU A 80 -2.87 -5.13 6.60
C GLU A 80 -2.91 -4.11 7.74
N LEU A 81 -1.76 -3.74 8.29
CA LEU A 81 -1.66 -2.74 9.34
C LEU A 81 -2.18 -1.36 8.90
N LEU A 82 -1.84 -0.93 7.67
CA LEU A 82 -2.35 0.33 7.15
C LEU A 82 -3.88 0.31 6.98
N ASN A 83 -4.43 -0.78 6.45
CA ASN A 83 -5.89 -0.88 6.29
C ASN A 83 -6.62 -0.87 7.64
N HIS A 84 -6.03 -1.48 8.68
CA HIS A 84 -6.57 -1.39 10.03
C HIS A 84 -6.67 0.07 10.52
N PHE A 85 -5.60 0.86 10.39
CA PHE A 85 -5.63 2.27 10.80
C PHE A 85 -6.53 3.14 9.92
N ILE A 86 -6.68 2.79 8.63
CA ILE A 86 -7.64 3.44 7.74
C ILE A 86 -9.07 3.25 8.25
N ASP A 87 -9.44 2.01 8.62
CA ASP A 87 -10.77 1.71 9.15
C ASP A 87 -11.04 2.50 10.45
N GLU A 88 -10.03 2.60 11.33
CA GLU A 88 -10.11 3.43 12.53
C GLU A 88 -10.24 4.93 12.21
N ALA A 89 -9.48 5.44 11.24
CA ALA A 89 -9.49 6.86 10.87
C ALA A 89 -10.79 7.30 10.18
N ILE A 90 -11.46 6.38 9.48
CA ILE A 90 -12.80 6.62 8.93
C ILE A 90 -13.82 6.80 10.07
N ALA A 91 -13.64 6.11 11.20
CA ALA A 91 -14.50 6.26 12.37
C ALA A 91 -14.13 7.48 13.24
N ASP A 92 -12.84 7.75 13.47
CA ASP A 92 -12.33 8.90 14.24
C ASP A 92 -11.00 9.41 13.66
N LEU A 93 -10.98 10.66 13.17
CA LEU A 93 -9.81 11.33 12.60
C LEU A 93 -8.68 11.63 13.62
N LYS A 94 -8.73 11.10 14.84
CA LYS A 94 -7.60 11.13 15.78
C LYS A 94 -6.45 10.20 15.37
N SER A 95 -6.73 9.12 14.64
CA SER A 95 -5.72 8.13 14.20
C SER A 95 -5.04 8.51 12.87
N LEU A 96 -5.21 9.73 12.37
CA LEU A 96 -4.57 10.18 11.12
C LEU A 96 -3.05 10.01 11.13
N LYS A 97 -2.42 10.22 12.30
CA LYS A 97 -0.99 10.02 12.46
C LYS A 97 -0.59 8.55 12.28
N ASP A 98 -1.35 7.62 12.83
CA ASP A 98 -1.10 6.18 12.68
C ASP A 98 -1.28 5.73 11.23
N VAL A 99 -2.26 6.30 10.51
CA VAL A 99 -2.42 6.12 9.07
C VAL A 99 -1.18 6.61 8.32
N GLN A 100 -0.72 7.84 8.58
CA GLN A 100 0.45 8.40 7.92
C GLN A 100 1.73 7.61 8.19
N ASP A 101 1.98 7.25 9.45
CA ASP A 101 3.19 6.52 9.86
C ASP A 101 3.18 5.09 9.26
N SER A 102 2.01 4.43 9.24
CA SER A 102 1.85 3.12 8.60
C SER A 102 1.96 3.19 7.08
N ALA A 103 1.42 4.23 6.44
CA ALA A 103 1.55 4.47 5.01
C ALA A 103 3.02 4.69 4.61
N ALA A 104 3.76 5.51 5.37
CA ALA A 104 5.19 5.71 5.15
C ALA A 104 5.97 4.40 5.28
N ARG A 105 5.62 3.54 6.25
CA ARG A 105 6.22 2.22 6.41
C ARG A 105 5.92 1.31 5.21
N LEU A 106 4.68 1.23 4.76
CA LEU A 106 4.29 0.45 3.58
C LEU A 106 5.05 0.92 2.33
N ILE A 107 5.09 2.23 2.10
CA ILE A 107 5.83 2.86 1.00
C ILE A 107 7.33 2.51 1.06
N SER A 108 7.93 2.51 2.25
CA SER A 108 9.33 2.11 2.44
C SER A 108 9.58 0.65 2.05
N VAL A 109 8.69 -0.26 2.47
CA VAL A 109 8.76 -1.68 2.08
C VAL A 109 8.59 -1.84 0.57
N MET A 110 7.61 -1.17 -0.02
CA MET A 110 7.38 -1.20 -1.46
C MET A 110 8.56 -0.62 -2.24
N THR A 111 9.18 0.47 -1.79
CA THR A 111 10.39 1.04 -2.41
C THR A 111 11.47 -0.03 -2.54
N LYS A 112 11.76 -0.73 -1.44
CA LYS A 112 12.77 -1.80 -1.41
C LYS A 112 12.41 -2.93 -2.37
N LEU A 113 11.15 -3.35 -2.41
CA LEU A 113 10.69 -4.40 -3.31
C LEU A 113 10.78 -3.97 -4.78
N THR A 114 10.39 -2.73 -5.10
CA THR A 114 10.42 -2.20 -6.47
C THR A 114 11.84 -1.94 -6.99
N ALA A 115 12.80 -1.62 -6.11
CA ALA A 115 14.18 -1.36 -6.48
C ALA A 115 14.85 -2.58 -7.16
N VAL A 116 14.42 -3.80 -6.80
CA VAL A 116 14.88 -5.05 -7.42
C VAL A 116 14.50 -5.14 -8.90
N TYR A 117 13.44 -4.45 -9.31
CA TYR A 117 12.96 -4.44 -10.70
C TYR A 117 13.54 -3.28 -11.51
N SER A 118 13.88 -2.16 -10.85
CA SER A 118 14.52 -1.01 -11.50
C SER A 118 16.00 -1.20 -11.82
N SER A 119 16.71 -2.10 -11.12
CA SER A 119 18.16 -2.33 -11.31
C SER A 119 18.53 -3.37 -12.37
N LYS A 120 17.55 -4.06 -12.97
CA LYS A 120 17.77 -5.11 -13.98
C LYS A 120 17.37 -4.67 -15.40
N GLY A 121 17.29 -3.37 -15.65
CA GLY A 121 16.92 -2.78 -16.94
C GLY A 121 18.00 -1.92 -17.61
N SER A 122 19.24 -1.97 -17.13
CA SER A 122 20.39 -1.23 -17.69
C SER A 122 21.43 -2.19 -18.25
#